data_AF-A0A2E5AQC9-F1
#
_entry.id   AF-A0A2E5AQC9-F1
#
_cell.length_a   1.000
_cell.length_b   1.000
_cell.length_c   1.000
_cell.angle_alpha   90.00
_cell.angle_beta   90.00
_cell.angle_gamma   90.00
#
_symmetry.space_group_name_H-M   'P 1'
#
loop_
_entity.id
_entity.type
_entity.pdbx_description
1 polymer ?
#
loop_
_entity_poly.entity_id
_entity_poly.type
_entity_poly.pdbx_seq_one_letter_code
_entity_poly.pdbx_strand_id
1 'polypeptide(L)'
;MYKIDNFLFGLVLGAIVPVIFIYFFNYLFLSYFKAEVKEDTIYVLSVLFNFLIFRLYMINMNMDKTGRGILLSTFIHAFIYIYLFFL
;
A
#
# COMPACT_ATOMS: atom_id res chain seq x y z
N MET A 1 -26.62 -0.49 -1.85
CA MET A 1 -25.33 -0.43 -2.58
C MET A 1 -24.60 0.82 -2.09
N TYR A 2 -23.75 0.70 -1.07
CA TYR A 2 -23.01 1.85 -0.53
C TYR A 2 -21.94 2.27 -1.53
N LYS A 3 -22.29 3.18 -2.44
CA LYS A 3 -21.38 3.79 -3.43
C LYS A 3 -20.44 4.78 -2.75
N ILE A 4 -19.55 4.32 -1.86
CA ILE A 4 -18.42 5.14 -1.38
C ILE A 4 -17.30 5.10 -2.44
N ASP A 5 -17.66 5.25 -3.72
CA ASP A 5 -16.69 5.34 -4.81
C ASP A 5 -16.17 6.78 -4.88
N ASN A 6 -15.19 7.05 -4.01
CA ASN A 6 -14.56 8.35 -3.88
C ASN A 6 -13.07 8.21 -4.14
N PHE A 7 -12.55 9.10 -4.98
CA PHE A 7 -11.13 9.20 -5.27
C PHE A 7 -10.31 9.49 -4.02
N LEU A 8 -10.76 10.43 -3.18
CA LEU A 8 -10.07 10.78 -1.94
C LEU A 8 -10.02 9.60 -0.97
N PHE A 9 -11.11 8.82 -0.90
CA PHE A 9 -11.14 7.60 -0.09
C PHE A 9 -10.08 6.60 -0.56
N GLY A 10 -9.96 6.39 -1.87
CA GLY A 10 -8.92 5.54 -2.44
C GLY A 10 -7.51 6.04 -2.17
N LEU A 11 -7.29 7.34 -2.26
CA LEU A 11 -6.00 7.97 -1.98
C LEU A 11 -5.59 7.74 -0.51
N VAL A 12 -6.50 8.00 0.43
CA VAL A 12 -6.27 7.76 1.86
C VAL A 12 -6.04 6.29 2.16
N LEU A 13 -6.84 5.39 1.57
CA LEU A 13 -6.65 3.94 1.69
C LEU A 13 -5.27 3.51 1.20
N GLY A 14 -4.90 3.93 -0.02
CA GLY A 14 -3.62 3.60 -0.62
C GLY A 14 -2.43 4.23 0.09
N ALA A 15 -2.64 5.21 0.97
CA ALA A 15 -1.58 5.78 1.81
C ALA A 15 -1.45 5.05 3.15
N ILE A 16 -2.58 4.65 3.75
CA ILE A 16 -2.62 4.00 5.05
C ILE A 16 -2.19 2.52 4.96
N VAL A 17 -2.57 1.83 3.89
CA VAL A 17 -2.30 0.39 3.74
C VAL A 17 -0.80 0.04 3.78
N PRO A 18 0.10 0.72 3.04
CA PRO A 18 1.54 0.46 3.13
C PRO A 18 2.09 0.71 4.53
N VAL A 19 1.64 1.77 5.20
CA VAL A 19 2.06 2.12 6.57
C VAL A 19 1.65 1.02 7.55
N ILE A 20 0.39 0.58 7.51
CA ILE A 20 -0.09 -0.53 8.36
C ILE A 20 0.71 -1.80 8.09
N PHE A 21 0.98 -2.10 6.81
CA PHE A 21 1.75 -3.28 6.43
C PHE A 21 3.15 -3.26 7.05
N ILE A 22 3.86 -2.13 6.97
CA ILE A 22 5.21 -1.98 7.54
C ILE A 22 5.19 -2.20 9.06
N TYR A 23 4.25 -1.58 9.78
CA TYR A 23 4.13 -1.78 11.24
C TYR A 23 3.81 -3.23 11.60
N PHE A 24 2.86 -3.84 10.89
CA PHE A 24 2.47 -5.23 11.12
C PHE A 24 3.62 -6.20 10.82
N PHE A 25 4.32 -6.03 9.70
CA PHE A 25 5.40 -6.90 9.29
C PHE A 25 6.61 -6.81 10.25
N ASN A 26 6.99 -5.60 10.65
CA ASN A 26 8.09 -5.40 11.60
C ASN A 26 7.75 -5.94 13.00
N TYR A 27 6.58 -5.58 13.54
CA TYR A 27 6.24 -5.93 14.92
C TYR A 27 5.86 -7.40 15.08
N LEU A 28 5.10 -7.95 14.13
CA LEU A 28 4.56 -9.31 14.26
C LEU A 28 5.47 -10.36 13.60
N PHE A 29 6.02 -10.07 12.42
CA PHE A 29 6.72 -11.08 11.63
C PHE A 29 8.21 -11.14 11.98
N LEU A 30 8.92 -10.02 11.91
CA LEU A 30 10.37 -10.01 12.20
C LEU A 30 10.67 -10.31 13.67
N SER A 31 9.88 -9.76 14.59
CA SER A 31 10.02 -10.03 16.03
C SER A 31 9.78 -11.52 16.37
N TYR A 32 8.79 -12.14 15.73
CA TYR A 32 8.45 -13.54 16.00
C TYR A 32 9.43 -14.53 15.36
N PHE A 33 9.84 -14.28 14.12
CA PHE A 33 10.74 -15.18 13.37
C PHE A 33 12.23 -14.88 13.56
N LYS A 34 12.59 -13.81 14.26
CA LYS A 34 13.97 -13.30 14.39
C LYS A 34 14.69 -13.19 13.04
N ALA A 35 13.92 -12.90 11.99
CA ALA A 35 14.43 -12.75 10.65
C ALA A 35 14.94 -11.32 10.46
N GLU A 36 16.08 -11.16 9.80
CA GLU A 36 16.56 -9.86 9.33
C GLU A 36 16.18 -9.70 7.87
N VAL A 37 15.21 -8.82 7.61
CA VAL A 37 14.83 -8.41 6.26
C VAL A 37 15.24 -6.96 6.09
N LYS A 38 15.87 -6.65 4.96
CA LYS A 38 16.29 -5.27 4.66
C LYS A 38 15.06 -4.35 4.55
N GLU A 39 15.22 -3.12 5.04
CA GLU A 39 14.13 -2.12 5.04
C GLU A 39 13.60 -1.81 3.64
N ASP A 40 14.48 -1.77 2.64
CA ASP A 40 14.12 -1.57 1.22
C ASP A 40 13.11 -2.62 0.74
N THR A 41 13.33 -3.88 1.13
CA THR A 41 12.53 -5.03 0.75
C THR A 41 11.17 -4.97 1.42
N ILE A 42 11.11 -4.57 2.70
CA ILE A 42 9.85 -4.38 3.44
C ILE A 42 9.03 -3.25 2.80
N TYR A 43 9.69 -2.16 2.39
CA TYR A 43 9.02 -1.05 1.72
C TYR A 43 8.41 -1.51 0.38
N VAL A 44 9.18 -2.19 -0.46
CA VAL A 44 8.68 -2.74 -1.74
C VAL A 44 7.52 -3.71 -1.51
N LEU A 45 7.62 -4.60 -0.51
CA LEU A 45 6.53 -5.52 -0.15
C LEU A 45 5.25 -4.79 0.26
N SER A 46 5.37 -3.69 1.01
CA SER A 46 4.21 -2.88 1.42
C SER A 46 3.49 -2.24 0.23
N VAL A 47 4.26 -1.74 -0.76
CA VAL A 47 3.72 -1.17 -2.01
C VAL A 47 3.10 -2.25 -2.89
N LEU A 48 3.72 -3.44 -2.95
CA LEU A 48 3.13 -4.60 -3.63
C LEU A 48 1.81 -5.04 -3.01
N PHE A 49 1.66 -4.95 -1.68
CA PHE A 49 0.39 -5.26 -1.02
C PHE A 49 -0.72 -4.29 -1.43
N ASN A 50 -0.36 -3.03 -1.71
CA ASN A 50 -1.27 -2.01 -2.24
C ASN A 50 -1.89 -2.42 -3.60
N PHE A 51 -1.16 -3.17 -4.43
CA PHE A 51 -1.69 -3.71 -5.69
C PHE A 51 -2.83 -4.72 -5.47
N LEU A 52 -2.77 -5.52 -4.40
CA LEU A 52 -3.85 -6.46 -4.06
C LEU A 52 -5.11 -5.69 -3.68
N ILE A 53 -4.96 -4.65 -2.86
CA ILE A 53 -6.08 -3.79 -2.43
C ILE A 53 -6.66 -3.04 -3.63
N PHE A 54 -5.81 -2.46 -4.48
CA PHE A 54 -6.21 -1.85 -5.75
C PHE A 54 -7.07 -2.80 -6.60
N ARG A 55 -6.63 -4.05 -6.78
CA ARG A 55 -7.35 -5.04 -7.57
C ARG A 55 -8.73 -5.34 -6.97
N LEU A 56 -8.82 -5.51 -5.65
CA LEU A 56 -10.07 -5.77 -4.95
C LEU A 56 -11.07 -4.62 -5.16
N TYR A 57 -10.65 -3.37 -4.94
CA TYR A 57 -11.55 -2.23 -5.08
C TYR A 57 -11.93 -1.93 -6.54
N MET A 58 -10.97 -1.99 -7.46
CA MET A 58 -11.22 -1.63 -8.85
C MET A 58 -11.94 -2.74 -9.62
N ILE A 59 -11.49 -4.00 -9.51
CA ILE A 59 -12.02 -5.11 -10.32
C ILE A 59 -13.19 -5.80 -9.61
N ASN A 60 -13.03 -6.18 -8.34
CA ASN A 60 -14.06 -6.97 -7.66
C ASN A 60 -15.24 -6.12 -7.19
N MET A 61 -14.99 -4.88 -6.77
CA MET A 61 -16.03 -3.96 -6.27
C MET A 61 -16.50 -2.94 -7.30
N ASN A 62 -15.90 -2.89 -8.50
CA ASN A 62 -16.20 -1.91 -9.55
C ASN A 62 -16.16 -0.45 -9.05
N MET A 63 -15.24 -0.14 -8.12
CA MET A 63 -15.06 1.21 -7.55
C MET A 63 -13.92 1.93 -8.28
N ASP A 64 -14.20 2.40 -9.49
CA ASP A 64 -13.20 2.99 -10.38
C ASP A 64 -12.48 4.21 -9.80
N LYS A 65 -13.20 5.11 -9.12
CA LYS A 65 -12.58 6.34 -8.56
C LYS A 65 -11.68 5.98 -7.38
N THR A 66 -12.15 5.09 -6.51
CA THR A 66 -11.34 4.59 -5.39
C THR A 66 -10.11 3.83 -5.90
N GLY A 67 -10.25 2.97 -6.91
CA GLY A 67 -9.12 2.29 -7.56
C GLY A 67 -8.07 3.27 -8.09
N ARG A 68 -8.49 4.32 -8.81
CA ARG A 68 -7.58 5.37 -9.29
C ARG A 68 -6.88 6.12 -8.16
N GLY A 69 -7.58 6.38 -7.05
CA GLY A 69 -7.00 7.01 -5.85
C GLY A 69 -5.90 6.14 -5.23
N ILE A 70 -6.16 4.84 -5.08
CA ILE A 70 -5.18 3.87 -4.56
C ILE A 70 -3.95 3.82 -5.50
N LEU A 71 -4.18 3.79 -6.81
CA LEU A 71 -3.12 3.76 -7.81
C LEU A 71 -2.23 5.00 -7.72
N LEU A 72 -2.81 6.20 -7.60
CA LEU A 72 -2.03 7.43 -7.43
C LEU A 72 -1.19 7.38 -6.15
N SER A 73 -1.77 6.96 -5.03
CA SER A 73 -1.01 6.81 -3.78
C SER A 73 0.14 5.80 -3.90
N THR A 74 -0.08 4.73 -4.66
CA THR A 74 0.95 3.72 -4.94
C THR A 74 2.13 4.33 -5.69
N PHE A 75 1.87 5.17 -6.70
CA PHE A 75 2.93 5.91 -7.40
C PHE A 75 3.66 6.89 -6.47
N ILE A 76 2.94 7.59 -5.59
CA ILE A 76 3.55 8.48 -4.59
C ILE A 76 4.51 7.69 -3.69
N HIS A 77 4.11 6.51 -3.21
CA HIS A 77 4.99 5.64 -2.42
C HIS A 77 6.19 5.16 -3.21
N ALA A 78 6.03 4.84 -4.51
CA ALA A 78 7.16 4.47 -5.35
C ALA A 78 8.16 5.63 -5.51
N PHE A 79 7.71 6.86 -5.65
CA PHE A 79 8.60 8.03 -5.66
C PHE A 79 9.29 8.26 -4.31
N ILE A 80 8.56 8.10 -3.20
CA ILE A 80 9.13 8.18 -1.84
C ILE A 80 10.22 7.12 -1.67
N TYR A 81 9.97 5.89 -2.11
CA TYR A 81 10.97 4.82 -2.09
C TYR A 81 12.24 5.19 -2.85
N ILE A 82 12.10 5.67 -4.09
CA ILE A 82 13.26 6.10 -4.90
C ILE A 82 14.03 7.21 -4.16
N TYR A 83 13.34 8.18 -3.58
CA TYR A 83 13.96 9.27 -2.84
C TYR A 83 14.69 8.79 -1.57
N LEU A 84 14.14 7.83 -0.84
CA LEU A 84 14.72 7.37 0.43
C LEU A 84 15.89 6.39 0.26
N PHE A 85 15.89 5.57 -0.80
CA PHE A 85 16.84 4.47 -0.95
C PHE A 85 17.84 4.62 -2.10
N PHE A 86 17.62 5.54 -3.05
CA PHE A 86 18.48 5.71 -4.23
C PHE A 86 19.06 7.12 -4.42
N LEU A 87 18.49 8.14 -3.77
CA LEU A 87 18.95 9.53 -3.84
C LEU A 87 19.70 9.91 -2.56
#